data_AF-A0A936M6G6-F1
#
_entry.id   AF-A0A936M6G6-F1
#
_cell.length_a   1.000
_cell.length_b   1.000
_cell.length_c   1.000
_cell.angle_alpha   90.00
_cell.angle_beta   90.00
_cell.angle_gamma   90.00
#
_symmetry.space_group_name_H-M   'P 1'
#
loop_
_entity.id
_entity.type
_entity.pdbx_description
1 polymer ?
#
loop_
_entity_poly.entity_id
_entity_poly.type
_entity_poly.pdbx_seq_one_letter_code
_entity_poly.pdbx_strand_id
1 'polypeptide(L)'
;MRYGQYLMRQHGRLVMAAFGSMGFGELESQANSAIERQRKRHIALSRFGTEESLFSDTPAEAACKKALRGVKRIKNRVFNDYGMEQVAERFAKRPDLQPNTLADCLHGRAYWHELDRLRTPFGCGDSPAYAQAHDDHCFAMLAKIAPRSKDESVAVLEHMEEHDAEDREESPAILRNLISGGWA
;
A
#
# COMPACT_ATOMS: atom_id res chain seq x y z
N MET A 1 -10.23 -12.13 34.88
CA MET A 1 -9.51 -12.97 35.87
C MET A 1 -10.38 -13.96 36.68
N ARG A 2 -11.71 -14.07 36.49
CA ARG A 2 -12.57 -14.98 37.29
C ARG A 2 -12.84 -16.36 36.68
N TYR A 3 -12.80 -16.50 35.36
CA TYR A 3 -13.21 -17.72 34.66
C TYR A 3 -12.12 -18.80 34.56
N GLY A 4 -10.85 -18.42 34.37
CA GLY A 4 -9.73 -19.37 34.39
C GLY A 4 -9.56 -20.07 35.74
N GLN A 5 -9.78 -19.34 36.84
CA GLN A 5 -9.79 -19.91 38.19
C GLN A 5 -10.98 -20.86 38.43
N TYR A 6 -12.13 -20.58 37.80
CA TYR A 6 -13.30 -21.46 37.84
C TYR A 6 -13.03 -22.79 37.12
N LEU A 7 -12.43 -22.75 35.92
CA LEU A 7 -12.04 -23.95 35.17
C LEU A 7 -10.96 -24.78 35.86
N MET A 8 -10.00 -24.14 36.53
CA MET A 8 -9.00 -24.84 37.36
C MET A 8 -9.63 -25.60 38.53
N ARG A 9 -10.65 -25.01 39.17
CA ARG A 9 -11.35 -25.64 40.30
C ARG A 9 -12.24 -26.81 39.87
N GLN A 10 -12.82 -26.77 38.67
CA GLN A 10 -13.79 -27.77 38.23
C GLN A 10 -13.16 -29.00 37.56
N HIS A 11 -12.03 -28.86 36.86
CA HIS A 11 -11.49 -29.93 36.02
C HIS A 11 -10.06 -30.41 36.34
N GLY A 12 -9.38 -29.85 37.34
CA GLY A 12 -8.10 -30.37 37.88
C GLY A 12 -6.94 -30.51 36.88
N ARG A 13 -7.11 -30.05 35.63
CA ARG A 13 -6.13 -30.18 34.55
C ARG A 13 -5.78 -28.79 34.04
N LEU A 14 -4.57 -28.33 34.40
CA LEU A 14 -3.97 -27.04 33.99
C LEU A 14 -4.15 -26.75 32.48
N VAL A 15 -4.08 -27.81 31.67
CA VAL A 15 -4.16 -27.77 30.22
C VAL A 15 -5.52 -27.27 29.71
N MET A 16 -6.64 -27.68 30.33
CA MET A 16 -7.98 -27.21 29.92
C MET A 16 -8.26 -25.77 30.34
N ALA A 17 -7.69 -25.32 31.47
CA ALA A 17 -7.78 -23.92 31.87
C ALA A 17 -6.95 -23.01 30.94
N ALA A 18 -5.76 -23.49 30.51
CA ALA A 18 -4.91 -22.81 29.54
C ALA A 18 -5.56 -22.72 28.14
N PHE A 19 -6.11 -23.83 27.62
CA PHE A 19 -6.83 -23.83 26.34
C PHE A 19 -8.14 -23.03 26.40
N GLY A 20 -8.84 -23.05 27.53
CA GLY A 20 -9.99 -22.20 27.78
C GLY A 20 -9.62 -20.71 27.72
N SER A 21 -8.53 -20.28 28.37
CA SER A 21 -8.07 -18.89 28.31
C SER A 21 -7.52 -18.48 26.95
N MET A 22 -6.85 -19.38 26.23
CA MET A 22 -6.40 -19.15 24.85
C MET A 22 -7.60 -18.95 23.93
N GLY A 23 -8.64 -19.77 24.06
CA GLY A 23 -9.88 -19.63 23.28
C GLY A 23 -10.59 -18.29 23.50
N PHE A 24 -10.59 -17.71 24.70
CA PHE A 24 -11.19 -16.39 24.92
C PHE A 24 -10.36 -15.23 24.40
N GLY A 25 -9.02 -15.27 24.54
CA GLY A 25 -8.15 -14.27 23.93
C GLY A 25 -8.20 -14.30 22.41
N GLU A 26 -8.37 -15.48 21.84
CA GLU A 26 -8.60 -15.67 20.40
C GLU A 26 -9.98 -15.16 19.98
N LEU A 27 -11.04 -15.41 20.76
CA LEU A 27 -12.38 -14.87 20.49
C LEU A 27 -12.44 -13.34 20.56
N GLU A 28 -11.80 -12.72 21.55
CA GLU A 28 -11.72 -11.25 21.64
C GLU A 28 -10.95 -10.66 20.47
N SER A 29 -9.82 -11.26 20.10
CA SER A 29 -9.04 -10.87 18.91
C SER A 29 -9.82 -11.05 17.60
N GLN A 30 -10.53 -12.17 17.45
CA GLN A 30 -11.39 -12.45 16.31
C GLN A 30 -12.56 -11.46 16.23
N ALA A 31 -13.20 -11.16 17.37
CA ALA A 31 -14.28 -10.18 17.46
C ALA A 31 -13.80 -8.78 17.07
N ASN A 32 -12.67 -8.32 17.63
CA ASN A 32 -12.07 -7.04 17.28
C ASN A 32 -11.69 -6.97 15.80
N SER A 33 -11.10 -8.04 15.27
CA SER A 33 -10.77 -8.16 13.85
C SER A 33 -12.01 -8.12 12.95
N ALA A 34 -13.10 -8.75 13.36
CA ALA A 34 -14.37 -8.74 12.63
C ALA A 34 -15.01 -7.34 12.64
N ILE A 35 -15.01 -6.66 13.79
CA ILE A 35 -15.49 -5.29 13.94
C ILE A 35 -14.68 -4.34 13.06
N GLU A 36 -13.35 -4.43 13.11
CA GLU A 36 -12.48 -3.56 12.32
C GLU A 36 -12.62 -3.83 10.81
N ARG A 37 -12.75 -5.10 10.42
CA ARG A 37 -13.05 -5.47 9.02
C ARG A 37 -14.38 -4.87 8.57
N GLN A 38 -15.42 -4.96 9.39
CA GLN A 38 -16.73 -4.38 9.08
C GLN A 38 -16.67 -2.85 8.99
N ARG A 39 -15.91 -2.20 9.87
CA ARG A 39 -15.67 -0.75 9.84
C ARG A 39 -14.98 -0.34 8.53
N LYS A 40 -13.93 -1.03 8.12
CA LYS A 40 -13.22 -0.77 6.86
C LYS A 40 -14.14 -1.00 5.65
N ARG A 41 -14.95 -2.07 5.64
CA ARG A 41 -15.98 -2.31 4.61
C ARG A 41 -16.98 -1.16 4.53
N HIS A 42 -17.46 -0.66 5.67
CA HIS A 42 -18.37 0.48 5.71
C HIS A 42 -17.73 1.75 5.14
N ILE A 43 -16.46 2.04 5.46
CA ILE A 43 -15.73 3.19 4.89
C ILE A 43 -15.57 3.05 3.37
N ALA A 44 -15.28 1.86 2.87
CA ALA A 44 -15.18 1.62 1.43
C ALA A 44 -16.53 1.80 0.73
N LEU A 45 -17.60 1.21 1.27
CA LEU A 45 -18.93 1.33 0.70
C LEU A 45 -19.51 2.74 0.83
N SER A 46 -19.13 3.54 1.85
CA SER A 46 -19.56 4.93 1.91
C SER A 46 -18.91 5.81 0.83
N ARG A 47 -17.73 5.43 0.34
CA ARG A 47 -17.02 6.12 -0.76
C ARG A 47 -17.48 5.66 -2.14
N PHE A 48 -17.68 4.35 -2.32
CA PHE A 48 -17.96 3.74 -3.63
C PHE A 48 -19.42 3.35 -3.83
N GLY A 49 -20.25 3.39 -2.78
CA GLY A 49 -21.66 3.00 -2.80
C GLY A 49 -21.86 1.48 -2.81
N THR A 50 -21.28 0.79 -3.79
CA THR A 50 -21.41 -0.66 -3.97
C THR A 50 -20.04 -1.34 -4.04
N GLU A 51 -20.01 -2.63 -3.70
CA GLU A 51 -18.82 -3.46 -3.88
C GLU A 51 -18.42 -3.56 -5.36
N GLU A 52 -19.41 -3.61 -6.26
CA GLU A 52 -19.17 -3.58 -7.71
C GLU A 52 -18.43 -2.31 -8.14
N SER A 53 -18.86 -1.13 -7.66
CA SER A 53 -18.20 0.13 -7.98
C SER A 53 -16.80 0.23 -7.36
N LEU A 54 -16.57 -0.38 -6.19
CA LEU A 54 -15.25 -0.44 -5.54
C LEU A 54 -14.21 -1.18 -6.39
N PHE A 55 -14.64 -2.25 -7.06
CA PHE A 55 -13.79 -3.07 -7.92
C PHE A 55 -13.82 -2.66 -9.40
N SER A 56 -14.71 -1.75 -9.78
CA SER A 56 -14.69 -1.11 -11.10
C SER A 56 -13.44 -0.25 -11.28
N ASP A 57 -12.97 -0.15 -12.52
CA ASP A 57 -11.80 0.67 -12.83
C ASP A 57 -12.07 2.14 -12.53
N THR A 58 -11.33 2.69 -11.59
CA THR A 58 -11.23 4.14 -11.41
C THR A 58 -10.60 4.80 -12.64
N PRO A 59 -10.79 6.12 -12.85
CA PRO A 59 -10.14 6.84 -13.95
C PRO A 59 -8.61 6.69 -13.97
N ALA A 60 -7.96 6.67 -12.80
CA ALA A 60 -6.52 6.47 -12.67
C ALA A 60 -6.09 5.06 -13.09
N GLU A 61 -6.82 4.02 -12.68
CA GLU A 61 -6.59 2.64 -13.11
C GLU A 61 -6.74 2.49 -14.62
N ALA A 62 -7.81 3.05 -15.20
CA ALA A 62 -8.05 3.04 -16.63
C ALA A 62 -6.93 3.77 -17.40
N ALA A 63 -6.45 4.90 -16.89
CA ALA A 63 -5.35 5.66 -17.48
C ALA A 63 -4.04 4.85 -17.50
N CYS A 64 -3.68 4.21 -16.37
CA CYS A 64 -2.51 3.36 -16.25
C CYS A 64 -2.59 2.13 -17.18
N LYS A 65 -3.74 1.43 -17.17
CA LYS A 65 -4.00 0.32 -18.10
C LYS A 65 -3.84 0.76 -19.55
N LYS A 66 -4.37 1.92 -19.92
CA LYS A 66 -4.24 2.49 -21.27
C LYS A 66 -2.78 2.84 -21.60
N ALA A 67 -1.98 3.27 -20.63
CA ALA A 67 -0.58 3.66 -20.82
C ALA A 67 0.32 2.46 -21.09
N LEU A 68 0.06 1.37 -20.37
CA LEU A 68 0.85 0.15 -20.44
C LEU A 68 0.39 -0.81 -21.55
N ARG A 69 -0.59 -0.42 -22.38
CA ARG A 69 -0.99 -1.23 -23.55
C ARG A 69 0.20 -1.46 -24.47
N GLY A 70 0.49 -2.74 -24.73
CA GLY A 70 1.58 -3.17 -25.61
C GLY A 70 2.96 -3.20 -24.95
N VAL A 71 3.08 -2.84 -23.66
CA VAL A 71 4.32 -3.04 -22.90
C VAL A 71 4.45 -4.51 -22.55
N LYS A 72 5.62 -5.09 -22.83
CA LYS A 72 5.88 -6.50 -22.52
C LYS A 72 6.16 -6.67 -21.04
N ARG A 73 5.51 -7.65 -20.42
CA ARG A 73 5.82 -8.13 -19.07
C ARG A 73 7.08 -8.98 -19.09
N ILE A 74 7.84 -8.93 -18.00
CA ILE A 74 9.04 -9.74 -17.79
C ILE A 74 8.58 -11.16 -17.43
N LYS A 75 8.66 -12.07 -18.40
CA LYS A 75 8.16 -13.45 -18.29
C LYS A 75 8.81 -14.31 -17.20
N ASN A 76 9.98 -13.90 -16.70
CA ASN A 76 10.78 -14.68 -15.74
C ASN A 76 10.78 -14.08 -14.33
N ARG A 77 9.98 -13.05 -14.06
CA ARG A 77 9.76 -12.55 -12.69
C ARG A 77 8.53 -13.21 -12.09
N VAL A 78 8.61 -13.56 -10.81
CA VAL A 78 7.55 -14.22 -10.01
C VAL A 78 6.19 -13.51 -10.17
N PHE A 79 6.20 -12.18 -10.32
CA PHE A 79 5.00 -11.34 -10.35
C PHE A 79 4.61 -10.84 -11.75
N ASN A 80 5.28 -11.28 -12.83
CA ASN A 80 5.03 -10.82 -14.21
C ASN A 80 5.08 -9.28 -14.36
N ASP A 81 6.02 -8.62 -13.69
CA ASP A 81 6.16 -7.17 -13.67
C ASP A 81 6.47 -6.57 -15.05
N TYR A 82 6.23 -5.27 -15.17
CA TYR A 82 6.68 -4.50 -16.33
C TYR A 82 8.17 -4.11 -16.19
N GLY A 83 8.85 -3.94 -17.32
CA GLY A 83 10.21 -3.38 -17.31
C GLY A 83 10.19 -1.89 -17.01
N MET A 84 10.88 -1.46 -15.95
CA MET A 84 10.83 -0.09 -15.42
C MET A 84 11.19 0.98 -16.46
N GLU A 85 12.15 0.73 -17.34
CA GLU A 85 12.53 1.67 -18.41
C GLU A 85 11.38 1.92 -19.39
N GLN A 86 10.68 0.87 -19.81
CA GLN A 86 9.53 0.98 -20.71
C GLN A 86 8.33 1.63 -20.02
N VAL A 87 8.14 1.35 -18.73
CA VAL A 87 7.10 2.01 -17.90
C VAL A 87 7.35 3.51 -17.85
N ALA A 88 8.58 3.91 -17.49
CA ALA A 88 8.96 5.32 -17.41
C ALA A 88 8.77 6.05 -18.74
N GLU A 89 9.17 5.44 -19.87
CA GLU A 89 8.96 6.03 -21.20
C GLU A 89 7.47 6.24 -21.52
N ARG A 90 6.61 5.30 -21.11
CA ARG A 90 5.16 5.34 -21.38
C ARG A 90 4.45 6.38 -20.53
N PHE A 91 4.81 6.47 -19.25
CA PHE A 91 4.23 7.45 -18.34
C PHE A 91 4.75 8.86 -18.63
N ALA A 92 6.03 9.03 -19.00
CA ALA A 92 6.58 10.34 -19.40
C ALA A 92 5.85 10.97 -20.61
N LYS A 93 5.23 10.16 -21.48
CA LYS A 93 4.42 10.64 -22.63
C LYS A 93 3.00 11.06 -22.24
N ARG A 94 2.63 10.96 -20.96
CA ARG A 94 1.27 11.22 -20.47
C ARG A 94 1.31 12.18 -19.29
N PRO A 95 0.99 13.47 -19.49
CA PRO A 95 1.00 14.47 -18.43
C PRO A 95 0.21 14.04 -17.19
N ASP A 96 -0.94 13.39 -17.38
CA ASP A 96 -1.81 12.95 -16.28
C ASP A 96 -1.21 11.86 -15.37
N LEU A 97 -0.17 11.16 -15.83
CA LEU A 97 0.51 10.07 -15.09
C LEU A 97 1.96 10.41 -14.75
N GLN A 98 2.43 11.58 -15.17
CA GLN A 98 3.80 12.02 -14.95
C GLN A 98 3.83 12.97 -13.75
N PRO A 99 4.39 12.56 -12.60
CA PRO A 99 4.54 13.48 -11.49
C PRO A 99 5.54 14.58 -11.86
N ASN A 100 5.21 15.82 -11.48
CA ASN A 100 6.02 17.01 -11.74
C ASN A 100 6.61 17.60 -10.45
N THR A 101 6.12 17.15 -9.30
CA THR A 101 6.54 17.57 -7.97
C THR A 101 6.79 16.35 -7.08
N LEU A 102 7.57 16.48 -6.01
CA LEU A 102 7.70 15.40 -5.04
C LEU A 102 6.37 15.10 -4.35
N ALA A 103 5.55 16.13 -4.11
CA ALA A 103 4.20 15.95 -3.60
C ALA A 103 3.30 15.14 -4.56
N ASP A 104 3.46 15.32 -5.88
CA ASP A 104 2.74 14.52 -6.89
C ASP A 104 3.16 13.05 -6.82
N CYS A 105 4.46 12.78 -6.63
CA CYS A 105 4.94 11.42 -6.41
C CYS A 105 4.27 10.81 -5.18
N LEU A 106 4.36 11.48 -4.02
CA LEU A 106 3.77 10.99 -2.78
C LEU A 106 2.26 10.80 -2.90
N HIS A 107 1.56 11.72 -3.58
CA HIS A 107 0.13 11.61 -3.85
C HIS A 107 -0.20 10.37 -4.69
N GLY A 108 0.56 10.12 -5.76
CA GLY A 108 0.38 8.94 -6.60
C GLY A 108 0.58 7.62 -5.84
N ARG A 109 1.56 7.57 -4.94
CA ARG A 109 1.80 6.40 -4.09
C ARG A 109 0.70 6.21 -3.04
N ALA A 110 0.35 7.27 -2.34
CA ALA A 110 -0.72 7.27 -1.33
C ALA A 110 -2.07 6.85 -1.94
N TYR A 111 -2.35 7.25 -3.18
CA TYR A 111 -3.54 6.82 -3.91
C TYR A 111 -3.64 5.29 -4.01
N TRP A 112 -2.57 4.61 -4.42
CA TRP A 112 -2.56 3.15 -4.58
C TRP A 112 -2.70 2.44 -3.24
N HIS A 113 -1.95 2.90 -2.23
CA HIS A 113 -2.03 2.34 -0.88
C HIS A 113 -3.44 2.49 -0.29
N GLU A 114 -4.08 3.66 -0.45
CA GLU A 114 -5.45 3.88 0.00
C GLU A 114 -6.46 3.02 -0.77
N LEU A 115 -6.31 2.88 -2.09
CA LEU A 115 -7.19 2.03 -2.89
C LEU A 115 -7.09 0.57 -2.48
N ASP A 116 -5.87 0.07 -2.26
CA ASP A 116 -5.64 -1.28 -1.76
C ASP A 116 -6.29 -1.47 -0.39
N ARG A 117 -6.04 -0.55 0.55
CA ARG A 117 -6.63 -0.56 1.90
C ARG A 117 -8.17 -0.60 1.89
N LEU A 118 -8.82 0.03 0.92
CA LEU A 118 -10.28 0.01 0.78
C LEU A 118 -10.79 -1.32 0.23
N ARG A 119 -9.98 -2.03 -0.56
CA ARG A 119 -10.31 -3.33 -1.18
C ARG A 119 -9.94 -4.53 -0.30
N THR A 120 -8.87 -4.46 0.51
CA THR A 120 -8.40 -5.56 1.38
C THR A 120 -9.51 -6.21 2.23
N PRO A 121 -10.45 -5.45 2.85
CA PRO A 121 -11.50 -6.04 3.68
C PRO A 121 -12.46 -6.98 2.93
N PHE A 122 -12.49 -6.91 1.60
CA PHE A 122 -13.30 -7.75 0.72
C PHE A 122 -12.51 -8.98 0.21
N GLY A 123 -11.26 -9.16 0.64
CA GLY A 123 -10.45 -10.34 0.29
C GLY A 123 -9.79 -10.23 -1.08
N CYS A 124 -9.41 -9.03 -1.51
CA CYS A 124 -8.61 -8.88 -2.73
C CYS A 124 -7.20 -9.47 -2.54
N GLY A 125 -6.64 -10.03 -3.62
CA GLY A 125 -5.24 -10.47 -3.68
C GLY A 125 -4.29 -9.30 -3.91
N ASP A 126 -3.09 -9.60 -4.39
CA ASP A 126 -2.04 -8.63 -4.65
C ASP A 126 -2.49 -7.49 -5.58
N SER A 127 -1.88 -6.32 -5.38
CA SER A 127 -2.10 -5.14 -6.22
C SER A 127 -1.85 -5.46 -7.70
N PRO A 128 -2.74 -5.02 -8.61
CA PRO A 128 -2.57 -5.27 -10.03
C PRO A 128 -1.25 -4.70 -10.56
N ALA A 129 -0.61 -5.41 -11.50
CA ALA A 129 0.70 -5.01 -12.04
C ALA A 129 0.78 -3.58 -12.61
N TYR A 130 -0.33 -3.00 -13.07
CA TYR A 130 -0.35 -1.61 -13.55
C TYR A 130 -0.32 -0.59 -12.41
N ALA A 131 -0.86 -0.93 -11.23
CA ALA A 131 -0.83 -0.10 -10.03
C ALA A 131 0.58 -0.11 -9.47
N GLN A 132 1.17 -1.30 -9.32
CA GLN A 132 2.57 -1.46 -8.91
C GLN A 132 3.52 -0.68 -9.84
N ALA A 133 3.36 -0.81 -11.16
CA ALA A 133 4.20 -0.07 -12.10
C ALA A 133 4.10 1.46 -11.96
N HIS A 134 2.92 1.99 -11.61
CA HIS A 134 2.76 3.42 -11.38
C HIS A 134 3.32 3.85 -10.01
N ASP A 135 3.14 3.05 -8.95
CA ASP A 135 3.79 3.28 -7.66
C ASP A 135 5.32 3.33 -7.81
N ASP A 136 5.89 2.35 -8.50
CA ASP A 136 7.33 2.25 -8.75
C ASP A 136 7.84 3.43 -9.60
N HIS A 137 7.08 3.86 -10.59
CA HIS A 137 7.41 5.05 -11.36
C HIS A 137 7.41 6.32 -10.49
N CYS A 138 6.38 6.51 -9.67
CA CYS A 138 6.32 7.62 -8.71
C CYS A 138 7.51 7.59 -7.74
N PHE A 139 7.87 6.41 -7.23
CA PHE A 139 9.01 6.24 -6.35
C PHE A 139 10.34 6.59 -7.04
N ALA A 140 10.57 6.06 -8.23
CA ALA A 140 11.77 6.36 -9.02
C ALA A 140 11.90 7.84 -9.38
N MET A 141 10.78 8.56 -9.54
CA MET A 141 10.79 10.01 -9.81
C MET A 141 11.23 10.85 -8.62
N LEU A 142 11.13 10.34 -7.37
CA LEU A 142 11.68 11.01 -6.18
C LEU A 142 13.20 11.22 -6.26
N ALA A 143 13.92 10.37 -7.02
CA ALA A 143 15.35 10.52 -7.26
C ALA A 143 15.68 11.54 -8.37
N LYS A 144 14.69 11.95 -9.17
CA LYS A 144 14.88 12.75 -10.39
C LYS A 144 14.36 14.17 -10.27
N ILE A 145 13.31 14.39 -9.48
CA ILE A 145 12.71 15.71 -9.27
C ILE A 145 13.49 16.41 -8.16
N ALA A 146 14.09 17.55 -8.47
CA ALA A 146 14.78 18.36 -7.46
C ALA A 146 13.76 18.85 -6.41
N PRO A 147 14.06 18.68 -5.11
CA PRO A 147 13.16 19.14 -4.08
C PRO A 147 13.21 20.68 -4.00
N ARG A 148 12.09 21.32 -3.65
CA ARG A 148 11.96 22.79 -3.66
C ARG A 148 12.20 23.45 -2.31
N SER A 149 11.89 22.74 -1.24
CA SER A 149 12.05 23.21 0.13
C SER A 149 12.41 22.05 1.06
N LYS A 150 13.13 22.35 2.15
CA LYS A 150 13.54 21.35 3.14
C LYS A 150 12.36 20.47 3.57
N ASP A 151 11.18 21.06 3.71
CA ASP A 151 9.96 20.40 4.10
C ASP A 151 9.53 19.32 3.09
N GLU A 152 9.76 19.51 1.79
CA GLU A 152 9.52 18.46 0.78
C GLU A 152 10.46 17.26 0.98
N SER A 153 11.74 17.48 1.29
CA SER A 153 12.65 16.35 1.55
C SER A 153 12.31 15.62 2.82
N VAL A 154 11.93 16.34 3.88
CA VAL A 154 11.50 15.71 5.14
C VAL A 154 10.24 14.88 4.90
N ALA A 155 9.25 15.41 4.18
CA ALA A 155 8.04 14.67 3.85
C ALA A 155 8.32 13.39 3.04
N VAL A 156 9.28 13.42 2.11
CA VAL A 156 9.70 12.22 1.38
C VAL A 156 10.40 11.21 2.30
N LEU A 157 11.27 11.68 3.19
CA LEU A 157 11.96 10.81 4.14
C LEU A 157 10.98 10.12 5.10
N GLU A 158 10.07 10.90 5.71
CA GLU A 158 9.01 10.38 6.58
C GLU A 158 8.15 9.35 5.84
N HIS A 159 7.78 9.64 4.58
CA HIS A 159 7.03 8.70 3.77
C HIS A 159 7.81 7.39 3.49
N MET A 160 9.12 7.47 3.28
CA MET A 160 9.96 6.28 3.09
C MET A 160 10.03 5.42 4.35
N GLU A 161 10.15 6.06 5.52
CA GLU A 161 10.14 5.38 6.83
C GLU A 161 8.77 4.71 7.10
N GLU A 162 7.67 5.43 6.87
CA GLU A 162 6.30 4.92 7.10
C GLU A 162 5.95 3.68 6.25
N HIS A 163 6.59 3.53 5.09
CA HIS A 163 6.30 2.45 4.13
C HIS A 163 7.44 1.43 4.04
N ASP A 164 8.39 1.45 4.98
CA ASP A 164 9.58 0.57 5.01
C ASP A 164 10.33 0.52 3.67
N ALA A 165 10.38 1.65 2.94
CA ALA A 165 10.88 1.70 1.56
C ALA A 165 12.40 1.89 1.46
N GLU A 166 13.13 1.80 2.57
CA GLU A 166 14.56 2.09 2.66
C GLU A 166 15.46 1.08 1.93
N ASP A 167 14.99 -0.16 1.80
CA ASP A 167 15.71 -1.28 1.19
C ASP A 167 15.58 -1.35 -0.34
N ARG A 168 14.70 -0.53 -0.92
CA ARG A 168 14.47 -0.47 -2.35
C ARG A 168 15.71 0.01 -3.12
N GLU A 169 15.85 -0.48 -4.36
CA GLU A 169 16.99 -0.18 -5.23
C GLU A 169 17.16 1.33 -5.50
N GLU A 170 16.05 2.07 -5.58
CA GLU A 170 16.07 3.51 -5.87
C GLU A 170 16.44 4.36 -4.64
N SER A 171 16.32 3.82 -3.42
CA SER A 171 16.44 4.57 -2.16
C SER A 171 17.76 5.32 -2.01
N PRO A 172 18.95 4.76 -2.34
CA PRO A 172 20.19 5.51 -2.29
C PRO A 172 20.24 6.72 -3.25
N ALA A 173 19.57 6.64 -4.41
CA ALA A 173 19.50 7.75 -5.35
C ALA A 173 18.53 8.83 -4.85
N ILE A 174 17.41 8.43 -4.27
CA ILE A 174 16.45 9.34 -3.62
C ILE A 174 17.15 10.12 -2.51
N LEU A 175 17.78 9.43 -1.55
CA LEU A 175 18.47 10.07 -0.43
C LEU A 175 19.53 11.09 -0.89
N ARG A 176 20.31 10.75 -1.92
CA ARG A 176 21.28 11.68 -2.51
C ARG A 176 20.59 12.93 -3.06
N ASN A 177 19.50 12.77 -3.81
CA ASN A 177 18.72 13.89 -4.35
C ASN A 177 18.16 14.78 -3.23
N LEU A 178 17.62 14.18 -2.16
CA LEU A 178 17.07 14.91 -1.02
C LEU A 178 18.13 15.73 -0.26
N ILE A 179 19.36 15.23 -0.17
CA ILE A 179 20.49 15.91 0.48
C ILE A 179 21.12 16.96 -0.44
N SER A 180 21.25 16.66 -1.73
CA SER A 180 21.88 17.55 -2.72
C SER A 180 20.96 18.67 -3.17
N GLY A 181 19.66 18.56 -2.90
CA GLY A 181 18.65 19.58 -3.15
C GLY A 181 19.05 20.88 -2.45
N GLY A 182 19.73 21.76 -3.19
CA GLY A 182 20.16 23.06 -2.72
C GLY A 182 18.91 23.89 -2.46
N TRP A 183 18.45 23.87 -1.22
CA TRP A 183 17.38 24.72 -0.71
C TRP A 183 17.82 26.18 -0.91
N ALA A 184 17.36 26.80 -1.99
CA ALA A 184 17.60 28.19 -2.32
C ALA A 184 16.58 29.10 -1.62
#